data_AF-A0A9P7S2F4-F1
#
_entry.id   AF-A0A9P7S2F4-F1
#
_cell.length_a   1.000
_cell.length_b   1.000
_cell.length_c   1.000
_cell.angle_alpha   90.00
_cell.angle_beta   90.00
_cell.angle_gamma   90.00
#
_symmetry.space_group_name_H-M   'P 1'
#
loop_
_entity.id
_entity.type
_entity.pdbx_description
1 polymer ?
#
loop_
_entity_poly.entity_id
_entity_poly.type
_entity_poly.pdbx_seq_one_letter_code
_entity_poly.pdbx_strand_id
1 'polypeptide(L)'
;MNILHPLLNCLGQPTWIRNSNQSTDTGSYLPNLGILMRQTCTFRGEEKGPLFSGKHPRVELIEKTRWVYDPAPYVLGYYAVGANVTIVAIHPCADKQGVVVTDIVSEDLSRRKGRIRNIVRMIRLAKVLRAIDCTGVGRDMDVDMFPLIRENGQLIEFSTKKIRKHYPSANQARISFLKTIYGHLETKRVPNVDHLTKVKISDDHCYVELEPRGTDSAASSTKDVRNAVFSILTALKVLHAPEPQIFHRDIRWPNVMGRRNNPD
;
A
#
# COMPACT_ATOMS: atom_id res chain seq x y z
N MET A 1 7.00 23.72 6.35
CA MET A 1 6.89 22.34 6.89
C MET A 1 8.29 21.86 7.30
N ASN A 2 8.49 21.49 8.58
CA ASN A 2 9.81 21.35 9.21
C ASN A 2 10.41 19.93 9.20
N ILE A 3 9.83 19.01 8.44
CA ILE A 3 10.27 17.60 8.38
C ILE A 3 10.96 17.32 7.04
N LEU A 4 10.24 17.50 5.93
CA LEU A 4 10.73 17.14 4.59
C LEU A 4 11.96 17.95 4.17
N HIS A 5 11.91 19.28 4.25
CA HIS A 5 12.94 20.14 3.67
C HIS A 5 14.34 19.92 4.27
N PRO A 6 14.52 19.80 5.60
CA PRO A 6 15.82 19.42 6.16
C PRO A 6 16.32 18.05 5.66
N LEU A 7 15.43 17.06 5.53
CA LEU A 7 15.79 15.72 5.05
C LEU A 7 16.22 15.75 3.59
N LEU A 8 15.48 16.42 2.70
CA LEU A 8 15.82 16.53 1.28
C LEU A 8 17.20 17.16 1.08
N ASN A 9 17.50 18.22 1.83
CA ASN A 9 18.80 18.89 1.77
C ASN A 9 19.94 17.98 2.23
N CYS A 10 19.75 17.22 3.31
CA CYS A 10 20.79 16.35 3.85
C CYS A 10 20.98 15.06 3.03
N LEU A 11 19.95 14.59 2.34
CA LEU A 11 19.97 13.36 1.56
C LEU A 11 20.44 13.56 0.11
N GLY A 12 20.44 14.80 -0.39
CA GLY A 12 20.93 15.12 -1.74
C GLY A 12 19.92 14.78 -2.83
N GLN A 13 18.68 15.26 -2.67
CA GLN A 13 17.55 15.05 -3.59
C GLN A 13 17.14 13.56 -3.77
N PRO A 14 16.69 12.88 -2.71
CA PRO A 14 16.08 11.56 -2.86
C PRO A 14 14.79 11.65 -3.67
N THR A 15 14.33 10.53 -4.21
CA THR A 15 12.95 10.43 -4.70
C THR A 15 12.00 10.48 -3.50
N TRP A 16 10.89 11.20 -3.59
CA TRP A 16 9.92 11.29 -2.51
C TRP A 16 8.50 11.42 -3.04
N ILE A 17 7.54 11.01 -2.22
CA ILE A 17 6.12 11.23 -2.45
C ILE A 17 5.58 12.13 -1.36
N ARG A 18 4.56 12.91 -1.73
CA ARG A 18 3.74 13.61 -0.76
C ARG A 18 2.31 13.68 -1.22
N ASN A 19 1.44 13.08 -0.45
CA ASN A 19 0.01 13.19 -0.64
C ASN A 19 -0.52 14.28 0.30
N SER A 20 -0.61 15.50 -0.23
CA SER A 20 -1.06 16.70 0.49
C SER A 20 -2.55 16.99 0.34
N ASN A 21 -3.38 15.99 0.03
CA ASN A 21 -4.82 16.16 -0.10
C ASN A 21 -5.45 16.60 1.24
N GLN A 22 -5.49 17.92 1.45
CA GLN A 22 -6.24 18.58 2.54
C GLN A 22 -7.75 18.64 2.24
N SER A 23 -8.16 18.16 1.07
CA SER A 23 -9.55 18.09 0.62
C SER A 23 -9.73 16.86 -0.28
N THR A 24 -10.73 16.04 0.03
CA THR A 24 -11.45 15.13 -0.88
C THR A 24 -10.78 13.88 -1.47
N ASP A 25 -9.88 13.18 -0.76
CA ASP A 25 -9.83 11.72 -0.97
C ASP A 25 -9.64 10.96 0.35
N THR A 26 -10.77 10.61 0.96
CA THR A 26 -10.86 9.79 2.17
C THR A 26 -10.61 8.33 1.79
N GLY A 27 -9.37 7.99 1.41
CA GLY A 27 -9.08 6.59 1.18
C GLY A 27 -7.76 6.18 0.55
N SER A 28 -6.88 7.07 0.09
CA SER A 28 -5.63 6.63 -0.57
C SER A 28 -4.84 5.66 0.31
N TYR A 29 -4.36 4.58 -0.30
CA TYR A 29 -3.52 3.59 0.38
C TYR A 29 -2.07 4.06 0.54
N LEU A 30 -1.71 5.16 -0.11
CA LEU A 30 -0.37 5.75 -0.02
C LEU A 30 -0.19 6.54 1.28
N PRO A 31 1.04 6.60 1.80
CA PRO A 31 1.32 7.45 2.92
C PRO A 31 1.35 8.92 2.55
N ASN A 32 1.10 9.80 3.53
CA ASN A 32 1.19 11.24 3.31
C ASN A 32 2.59 11.69 2.91
N LEU A 33 3.63 11.01 3.40
CA LEU A 33 5.02 11.18 2.99
C LEU A 33 5.70 9.84 2.79
N GLY A 34 6.55 9.75 1.78
CA GLY A 34 7.54 8.68 1.63
C GLY A 34 8.84 9.24 1.07
N ILE A 35 9.97 8.83 1.61
CA ILE A 35 11.31 9.14 1.09
C ILE A 35 11.93 7.83 0.64
N LEU A 36 12.26 7.79 -0.64
CA LEU A 36 12.82 6.63 -1.29
C LEU A 36 14.30 6.83 -1.57
N MET A 37 15.07 5.82 -1.18
CA MET A 37 16.47 5.69 -1.57
C MET A 37 16.58 4.37 -2.33
N ARG A 38 17.16 4.42 -3.53
CA ARG A 38 17.26 3.25 -4.43
C ARG A 38 15.92 2.51 -4.61
N GLN A 39 14.84 3.28 -4.76
CA GLN A 39 13.45 2.79 -4.93
C GLN A 39 12.87 2.02 -3.73
N THR A 40 13.51 2.10 -2.56
CA THR A 40 12.98 1.56 -1.30
C THR A 40 12.59 2.72 -0.38
N CYS A 41 11.38 2.72 0.17
CA CYS A 41 10.98 3.77 1.13
C CYS A 41 11.66 3.54 2.48
N THR A 42 12.67 4.35 2.78
CA THR A 42 13.40 4.27 4.05
C THR A 42 12.81 5.16 5.14
N PHE A 43 11.92 6.09 4.75
CA PHE A 43 11.23 6.96 5.69
C PHE A 43 9.79 7.27 5.24
N ARG A 44 8.79 6.94 6.06
CA ARG A 44 7.37 7.17 5.75
C ARG A 44 6.63 7.99 6.81
N GLY A 45 5.58 8.68 6.40
CA GLY A 45 4.85 9.63 7.23
C GLY A 45 3.34 9.63 7.04
N GLU A 46 2.60 9.74 8.14
CA GLU A 46 1.15 10.01 8.15
C GLU A 46 0.85 11.32 8.89
N GLU A 47 -0.02 12.16 8.34
CA GLU A 47 -0.35 13.48 8.88
C GLU A 47 -1.87 13.68 8.95
N LYS A 48 -2.37 14.10 10.11
CA LYS A 48 -3.77 14.53 10.27
C LYS A 48 -3.84 15.94 10.83
N GLY A 49 -4.90 16.65 10.44
CA GLY A 49 -5.21 17.96 11.01
C GLY A 49 -5.57 17.86 12.50
N PRO A 50 -5.47 18.96 13.27
CA PRO A 50 -5.70 18.97 14.71
C PRO A 50 -7.15 18.63 15.10
N LEU A 51 -8.11 18.85 14.21
CA LEU A 51 -9.54 18.60 14.41
C LEU A 51 -10.03 17.32 13.69
N PHE A 52 -9.12 16.49 13.19
CA PHE A 52 -9.50 15.29 12.45
C PHE A 52 -10.09 14.23 13.39
N SER A 53 -11.34 13.83 13.14
CA SER A 53 -12.09 12.85 13.94
C SER A 53 -12.01 11.41 13.40
N GLY A 54 -11.18 11.16 12.38
CA GLY A 54 -11.00 9.82 11.82
C GLY A 54 -9.94 9.00 12.55
N LYS A 55 -9.38 7.99 11.86
CA LYS A 55 -8.35 7.13 12.42
C LYS A 55 -7.10 7.92 12.79
N HIS A 56 -6.52 7.58 13.95
CA HIS A 56 -5.26 8.16 14.39
C HIS A 56 -4.14 7.85 13.37
N PRO A 57 -3.26 8.81 13.01
CA PRO A 57 -2.27 8.61 11.95
C PRO A 57 -1.26 7.49 12.26
N ARG A 58 -0.99 7.21 13.54
CA ARG A 58 -0.22 6.02 13.96
C ARG A 58 -0.86 4.71 13.49
N VAL A 59 -2.19 4.61 13.54
CA VAL A 59 -2.92 3.41 13.12
C VAL A 59 -2.92 3.30 11.60
N GLU A 60 -3.15 4.41 10.89
CA GLU A 60 -3.05 4.42 9.42
C GLU A 60 -1.63 4.06 8.95
N LEU A 61 -0.60 4.51 9.66
CA LEU A 61 0.79 4.16 9.35
C LEU A 61 1.00 2.65 9.43
N ILE A 62 0.43 1.97 10.44
CA ILE A 62 0.47 0.49 10.53
C ILE A 62 -0.29 -0.14 9.35
N GLU A 63 -1.53 0.27 9.12
CA GLU A 63 -2.41 -0.32 8.10
C GLU A 63 -1.87 -0.17 6.67
N LYS A 64 -1.19 0.94 6.39
CA LYS A 64 -0.57 1.26 5.08
C LYS A 64 0.86 0.74 4.94
N THR A 65 1.45 0.16 5.98
CA THR A 65 2.82 -0.37 5.89
C THR A 65 2.81 -1.87 5.67
N ARG A 66 3.43 -2.26 4.56
CA ARG A 66 3.79 -3.64 4.26
C ARG A 66 5.25 -3.85 4.62
N TRP A 67 5.55 -4.89 5.37
CA TRP A 67 6.94 -5.20 5.67
C TRP A 67 7.62 -5.83 4.45
N VAL A 68 8.60 -5.11 3.88
CA VAL A 68 9.38 -5.54 2.70
C VAL A 68 10.88 -5.27 2.87
N TYR A 69 11.29 -4.90 4.08
CA TYR A 69 12.61 -4.34 4.34
C TYR A 69 13.63 -5.37 4.87
N ASP A 70 13.35 -6.67 4.76
CA ASP A 70 14.31 -7.70 5.18
C ASP A 70 15.66 -7.50 4.43
N PRO A 71 16.81 -7.57 5.13
CA PRO A 71 17.01 -8.00 6.52
C PRO A 71 17.05 -6.84 7.56
N ALA A 72 16.66 -5.62 7.20
CA ALA A 72 16.71 -4.49 8.13
C ALA A 72 15.86 -4.77 9.39
N PRO A 73 16.33 -4.41 10.60
CA PRO A 73 15.56 -4.65 11.82
C PRO A 73 14.36 -3.70 11.96
N TYR A 74 14.46 -2.51 11.36
CA TYR A 74 13.41 -1.51 11.33
C TYR A 74 13.66 -0.53 10.17
N VAL A 75 12.61 0.15 9.75
CA VAL A 75 12.70 1.43 9.03
C VAL A 75 12.18 2.55 9.93
N LEU A 76 12.43 3.79 9.54
CA LEU A 76 12.01 4.94 10.33
C LEU A 76 10.77 5.57 9.71
N GLY A 77 10.02 6.29 10.54
CA GLY A 77 8.89 7.06 10.06
C GLY A 77 8.49 8.14 11.04
N TYR A 78 7.36 8.77 10.76
CA TYR A 78 6.69 9.63 11.72
C TYR A 78 5.17 9.55 11.55
N TYR A 79 4.47 9.99 12.59
CA TYR A 79 3.08 10.41 12.44
C TYR A 79 2.90 11.79 13.07
N ALA A 80 1.93 12.55 12.57
CA ALA A 80 1.65 13.90 13.05
C ALA A 80 0.16 14.16 13.24
N VAL A 81 -0.19 14.81 14.36
CA VAL A 81 -1.53 15.37 14.61
C VAL A 81 -1.39 16.87 14.84
N GLY A 82 -1.84 17.66 13.86
CA GLY A 82 -1.61 19.09 13.84
C GLY A 82 -0.11 19.41 13.87
N ALA A 83 0.34 20.12 14.91
CA ALA A 83 1.74 20.48 15.10
C ALA A 83 2.55 19.44 15.90
N ASN A 84 1.91 18.44 16.49
CA ASN A 84 2.57 17.41 17.27
C ASN A 84 3.07 16.31 16.34
N VAL A 85 4.38 16.09 16.33
CA VAL A 85 5.06 15.12 15.46
C VAL A 85 5.76 14.09 16.32
N THR A 86 5.56 12.81 16.02
CA THR A 86 6.24 11.69 16.68
C THR A 86 7.06 10.92 15.67
N ILE A 87 8.37 10.85 15.88
CA ILE A 87 9.28 9.98 15.12
C ILE A 87 9.16 8.57 15.69
N VAL A 88 9.09 7.58 14.81
CA VAL A 88 8.85 6.18 15.16
C VAL A 88 9.85 5.24 14.48
N ALA A 89 10.06 4.08 15.09
CA ALA A 89 10.61 2.90 14.44
C ALA A 89 9.47 2.00 13.98
N ILE A 90 9.54 1.50 12.76
CA ILE A 90 8.59 0.56 12.18
C ILE A 90 9.34 -0.74 11.94
N HIS A 91 8.87 -1.83 12.52
CA HIS A 91 9.56 -3.13 12.48
C HIS A 91 8.54 -4.25 12.30
N PRO A 92 8.96 -5.45 11.83
CA PRO A 92 8.02 -6.54 11.65
C PRO A 92 7.48 -7.00 13.01
N CYS A 93 6.24 -7.48 13.00
CA CYS A 93 5.72 -8.23 14.14
C CYS A 93 6.47 -9.56 14.28
N ALA A 94 6.48 -10.16 15.48
CA ALA A 94 7.19 -11.41 15.76
C ALA A 94 6.69 -12.58 14.88
N ASP A 95 5.41 -12.58 14.53
CA ASP A 95 4.76 -13.53 13.62
C ASP A 95 4.90 -13.15 12.13
N LYS A 96 5.64 -12.06 11.83
CA LYS A 96 5.80 -11.45 10.50
C LYS A 96 4.48 -11.06 9.81
N GLN A 97 3.37 -10.99 10.55
CA GLN A 97 2.09 -10.53 10.03
C GLN A 97 1.90 -9.05 10.31
N GLY A 98 2.42 -8.22 9.40
CA GLY A 98 2.32 -6.77 9.49
C GLY A 98 3.48 -6.15 10.26
N VAL A 99 3.24 -4.96 10.81
CA VAL A 99 4.27 -4.14 11.43
C VAL A 99 3.85 -3.65 12.81
N VAL A 100 4.85 -3.42 13.65
CA VAL A 100 4.73 -2.71 14.91
C VAL A 100 5.37 -1.34 14.75
N VAL A 101 4.72 -0.32 15.32
CA VAL A 101 5.20 1.07 15.33
C VAL A 101 5.56 1.43 16.77
N THR A 102 6.83 1.71 17.01
CA THR A 102 7.36 2.08 18.33
C THR A 102 7.76 3.54 18.34
N ASP A 103 7.19 4.30 19.27
CA ASP A 103 7.46 5.73 19.41
C ASP A 103 8.88 5.95 19.93
N ILE A 104 9.66 6.79 19.23
CA ILE A 104 11.02 7.14 19.63
C ILE A 104 11.01 8.48 20.36
N VAL A 105 10.42 9.50 19.74
CA VAL A 105 10.39 10.84 20.31
C VAL A 105 9.29 11.70 19.69
N SER A 106 8.62 12.49 20.53
CA SER A 106 7.60 13.46 20.11
C SER A 106 8.09 14.91 20.21
N GLU A 107 7.45 15.79 19.45
CA GLU A 107 7.74 17.22 19.49
C GLU A 107 6.56 18.08 19.04
N ASP A 108 6.40 19.22 19.70
CA ASP A 108 5.42 20.25 19.33
C ASP A 108 6.07 21.31 18.43
N LEU A 109 5.73 21.29 17.15
CA LEU A 109 6.25 22.21 16.14
C LEU A 109 5.59 23.59 16.15
N SER A 110 4.54 23.82 16.94
CA SER A 110 3.94 25.14 17.12
C SER A 110 4.91 26.11 17.79
N ARG A 111 5.83 25.56 18.61
CA ARG A 111 6.84 26.31 19.36
C ARG A 111 8.15 26.41 18.60
N ARG A 112 8.80 27.58 18.62
CA ARG A 112 10.12 27.80 18.01
C ARG A 112 11.16 26.79 18.49
N LYS A 113 11.20 26.53 19.80
CA LYS A 113 12.11 25.55 20.42
C LYS A 113 11.90 24.14 19.84
N GLY A 114 10.64 23.71 19.68
CA GLY A 114 10.30 22.42 19.10
C GLY A 114 10.72 22.32 17.63
N ARG A 115 10.51 23.39 16.84
CA ARG A 115 10.99 23.45 15.44
C ARG A 115 12.50 23.30 15.32
N ILE A 116 13.28 24.01 16.13
CA ILE A 116 14.74 23.92 16.12
C ILE A 116 15.19 22.50 16.49
N ARG A 117 14.63 21.92 17.56
CA ARG A 117 14.95 20.53 17.95
C ARG A 117 14.58 19.53 16.86
N ASN A 118 13.45 19.70 16.19
CA ASN A 118 13.05 18.84 15.10
C ASN A 118 14.01 18.92 13.92
N ILE A 119 14.46 20.12 13.52
CA ILE A 119 15.45 20.29 12.45
C ILE A 119 16.74 19.54 12.79
N VAL A 120 17.25 19.68 14.01
CA VAL A 120 18.45 18.94 14.47
C VAL A 120 18.23 17.43 14.39
N ARG A 121 17.05 16.94 14.77
CA ARG A 121 16.69 15.52 14.64
C ARG A 121 16.65 15.08 13.18
N MET A 122 16.09 15.87 12.27
CA MET A 122 16.06 15.55 10.83
C MET A 122 17.48 15.46 10.23
N ILE A 123 18.38 16.37 10.61
CA ILE A 123 19.79 16.32 10.17
C ILE A 123 20.47 15.03 10.64
N ARG A 124 20.25 14.64 11.91
CA ARG A 124 20.79 13.38 12.45
C ARG A 124 20.15 12.15 11.79
N LEU A 125 18.85 12.21 11.57
CA LEU A 125 18.06 11.16 10.93
C LEU A 125 18.58 10.86 9.52
N ALA A 126 18.96 11.87 8.75
CA ALA A 126 19.52 11.67 7.41
C ALA A 126 20.74 10.73 7.40
N LYS A 127 21.59 10.76 8.44
CA LYS A 127 22.72 9.83 8.57
C LYS A 127 22.24 8.38 8.80
N VAL A 128 21.24 8.21 9.65
CA VAL A 128 20.66 6.89 9.96
C VAL A 128 19.95 6.32 8.72
N LEU A 129 19.20 7.15 8.00
CA LEU A 129 18.52 6.73 6.77
C LEU A 129 19.54 6.21 5.75
N ARG A 130 20.64 6.92 5.51
CA ARG A 130 21.74 6.45 4.65
C ARG A 130 22.31 5.10 5.11
N ALA A 131 22.47 4.90 6.43
CA ALA A 131 22.94 3.62 6.96
C ALA A 131 21.94 2.48 6.71
N ILE A 132 20.63 2.73 6.86
CA ILE A 132 19.57 1.75 6.56
C ILE A 132 19.62 1.37 5.07
N ASP A 133 19.81 2.32 4.15
CA ASP A 133 19.99 2.03 2.71
C ASP A 133 21.21 1.14 2.43
N CYS A 134 22.26 1.23 3.25
CA CYS A 134 23.44 0.36 3.12
C CYS A 134 23.23 -1.07 3.63
N THR A 135 22.12 -1.39 4.33
CA THR A 135 21.87 -2.74 4.87
C THR A 135 21.51 -3.79 3.82
N GLY A 136 21.37 -3.39 2.55
CA GLY A 136 21.09 -4.32 1.46
C GLY A 136 19.62 -4.70 1.33
N VAL A 137 18.70 -3.86 1.84
CA VAL A 137 17.28 -3.98 1.52
C VAL A 137 17.12 -4.06 0.01
N GLY A 138 16.38 -5.08 -0.46
CA GLY A 138 16.21 -5.34 -1.88
C GLY A 138 15.73 -4.10 -2.63
N ARG A 139 16.30 -3.86 -3.83
CA ARG A 139 15.80 -2.81 -4.72
C ARG A 139 14.37 -3.14 -5.15
N ASP A 140 13.57 -2.12 -5.35
CA ASP A 140 12.21 -2.23 -5.93
C ASP A 140 11.22 -3.05 -5.08
N MET A 141 11.47 -3.19 -3.77
CA MET A 141 10.61 -3.99 -2.88
C MET A 141 9.35 -3.23 -2.43
N ASP A 142 9.36 -1.91 -2.55
CA ASP A 142 8.31 -1.01 -2.07
C ASP A 142 7.56 -0.33 -3.25
N VAL A 143 7.23 -1.12 -4.27
CA VAL A 143 6.44 -0.67 -5.44
C VAL A 143 5.10 -0.03 -5.07
N ASP A 144 4.59 -0.35 -3.89
CA ASP A 144 3.32 0.17 -3.35
C ASP A 144 3.37 1.66 -3.02
N MET A 145 4.58 2.24 -3.00
CA MET A 145 4.78 3.66 -2.75
C MET A 145 4.33 4.54 -3.91
N PHE A 146 4.16 3.97 -5.11
CA PHE A 146 3.64 4.69 -6.26
C PHE A 146 2.43 3.98 -6.84
N PRO A 147 1.42 4.74 -7.28
CA PRO A 147 0.36 4.14 -8.04
C PRO A 147 0.91 3.66 -9.39
N LEU A 148 0.57 2.44 -9.79
CA LEU A 148 0.93 1.91 -11.10
C LEU A 148 -0.03 2.49 -12.14
N ILE A 149 0.51 3.25 -13.09
CA ILE A 149 -0.24 3.81 -14.22
C ILE A 149 -0.07 2.89 -15.43
N ARG A 150 -1.19 2.47 -16.01
CA ARG A 150 -1.23 1.68 -17.26
C ARG A 150 -1.47 2.59 -18.45
N GLU A 151 -1.06 2.12 -19.63
CA GLU A 151 -1.20 2.84 -20.91
C GLU A 151 -2.66 3.24 -21.23
N ASN A 152 -3.63 2.47 -20.74
CA ASN A 152 -5.06 2.75 -20.90
C ASN A 152 -5.62 3.80 -19.91
N GLY A 153 -4.75 4.49 -19.17
CA GLY A 153 -5.14 5.48 -18.16
C GLY A 153 -5.66 4.89 -16.85
N GLN A 154 -5.61 3.56 -16.67
CA GLN A 154 -5.93 2.93 -15.40
C GLN A 154 -4.82 3.20 -14.38
N LEU A 155 -5.22 3.59 -13.17
CA LEU A 155 -4.31 3.79 -12.05
C LEU A 155 -4.59 2.72 -10.99
N ILE A 156 -3.54 2.06 -10.50
CA ILE A 156 -3.64 0.98 -9.50
C ILE A 156 -2.90 1.40 -8.23
N GLU A 157 -3.65 1.52 -7.13
CA GLU A 157 -3.10 1.68 -5.79
C GLU A 157 -3.09 0.34 -5.05
N PHE A 158 -2.03 0.09 -4.30
CA PHE A 158 -1.87 -1.11 -3.49
C PHE A 158 -1.98 -0.78 -2.01
N SER A 159 -2.69 -1.62 -1.26
CA SER A 159 -2.63 -1.64 0.20
C SER A 159 -2.01 -2.95 0.68
N THR A 160 -1.92 -3.13 2.00
CA THR A 160 -1.44 -4.37 2.61
C THR A 160 -2.29 -5.59 2.23
N LYS A 161 -3.61 -5.41 2.06
CA LYS A 161 -4.57 -6.50 1.80
C LYS A 161 -5.40 -6.32 0.53
N LYS A 162 -5.50 -5.10 0.00
CA LYS A 162 -6.43 -4.74 -1.08
C LYS A 162 -5.69 -4.12 -2.25
N ILE A 163 -6.36 -4.13 -3.40
CA ILE A 163 -5.96 -3.40 -4.60
C ILE A 163 -7.10 -2.46 -4.96
N ARG A 164 -6.80 -1.18 -5.18
CA ARG A 164 -7.77 -0.23 -5.75
C ARG A 164 -7.39 0.08 -7.18
N LYS A 165 -8.32 -0.10 -8.11
CA LYS A 165 -8.14 0.23 -9.52
C LYS A 165 -9.04 1.41 -9.85
N HIS A 166 -8.45 2.55 -10.16
CA HIS A 166 -9.10 3.74 -10.68
C HIS A 166 -9.20 3.64 -12.21
N TYR A 167 -10.33 4.07 -12.74
CA TYR A 167 -10.60 4.12 -14.17
C TYR A 167 -10.96 5.54 -14.57
N PRO A 168 -10.63 5.96 -15.81
CA PRO A 168 -11.17 7.18 -16.39
C PRO A 168 -12.69 7.20 -16.37
N SER A 169 -13.31 8.37 -16.19
CA SER A 169 -14.78 8.52 -16.11
C SER A 169 -15.50 8.04 -17.37
N ALA A 170 -14.85 7.98 -18.53
CA ALA A 170 -15.40 7.36 -19.74
C ALA A 170 -15.67 5.84 -19.59
N ASN A 171 -15.11 5.18 -18.57
CA ASN A 171 -15.23 3.74 -18.36
C ASN A 171 -16.30 3.32 -17.33
N GLN A 172 -17.27 4.20 -17.00
CA GLN A 172 -18.34 3.86 -16.04
C GLN A 172 -19.08 2.57 -16.42
N ALA A 173 -19.42 2.38 -17.70
CA ALA A 173 -20.09 1.17 -18.19
C ALA A 173 -19.28 -0.10 -17.93
N ARG A 174 -17.95 -0.03 -18.06
CA ARG A 174 -17.04 -1.13 -17.75
C ARG A 174 -17.04 -1.49 -16.27
N ILE A 175 -17.10 -0.49 -15.37
CA ILE A 175 -17.19 -0.72 -13.93
C ILE A 175 -18.53 -1.37 -13.58
N SER A 176 -19.63 -0.90 -14.17
CA SER A 176 -20.95 -1.51 -13.98
C SER A 176 -20.97 -2.97 -14.43
N PHE A 177 -20.39 -3.28 -15.59
CA PHE A 177 -20.25 -4.66 -16.06
C PHE A 177 -19.39 -5.51 -15.12
N LEU A 178 -18.26 -4.98 -14.65
CA LEU A 178 -17.41 -5.66 -13.68
C LEU A 178 -18.18 -5.97 -12.39
N LYS A 179 -18.96 -5.02 -11.86
CA LYS A 179 -19.82 -5.25 -10.69
C LYS A 179 -20.79 -6.41 -10.91
N THR A 180 -21.41 -6.51 -12.09
CA THR A 180 -22.29 -7.63 -12.44
C THR A 180 -21.53 -8.96 -12.46
N ILE A 181 -20.35 -9.02 -13.08
CA ILE A 181 -19.52 -10.24 -13.11
C ILE A 181 -19.18 -10.70 -11.69
N TYR A 182 -18.69 -9.81 -10.82
CA TYR A 182 -18.37 -10.19 -9.44
C TYR A 182 -19.59 -10.63 -8.63
N GLY A 183 -20.77 -10.03 -8.88
CA GLY A 183 -22.03 -10.51 -8.29
C GLY A 183 -22.37 -11.95 -8.69
N HIS A 184 -22.11 -12.33 -9.95
CA HIS A 184 -22.24 -13.73 -10.36
C HIS A 184 -21.18 -14.65 -9.73
N LEU A 185 -19.93 -14.20 -9.59
CA LEU A 185 -18.88 -14.99 -8.91
C LEU A 185 -19.27 -15.31 -7.47
N GLU A 186 -19.80 -14.31 -6.76
CA GLU A 186 -20.27 -14.44 -5.38
C GLU A 186 -21.48 -15.39 -5.29
N THR A 187 -22.47 -15.20 -6.17
CA THR A 187 -23.69 -16.03 -6.21
C THR A 187 -23.35 -17.50 -6.48
N LYS A 188 -22.43 -17.76 -7.42
CA LYS A 188 -21.95 -19.12 -7.76
C LYS A 188 -20.95 -19.67 -6.74
N ARG A 189 -20.52 -18.86 -5.75
CA ARG A 189 -19.48 -19.20 -4.76
C ARG A 189 -18.21 -19.74 -5.42
N VAL A 190 -17.75 -19.06 -6.46
CA VAL A 190 -16.53 -19.46 -7.18
C VAL A 190 -15.34 -19.42 -6.21
N PRO A 191 -14.60 -20.53 -6.03
CA PRO A 191 -13.43 -20.54 -5.16
C PRO A 191 -12.21 -19.96 -5.87
N ASN A 192 -11.17 -19.58 -5.10
CA ASN A 192 -9.86 -19.16 -5.61
C ASN A 192 -9.91 -17.95 -6.57
N VAL A 193 -10.83 -17.02 -6.35
CA VAL A 193 -10.91 -15.73 -7.04
C VAL A 193 -10.73 -14.59 -6.04
N ASP A 194 -10.40 -13.40 -6.53
CA ASP A 194 -10.55 -12.19 -5.74
C ASP A 194 -12.03 -11.78 -5.63
N HIS A 195 -12.30 -10.88 -4.70
CA HIS A 195 -13.63 -10.41 -4.36
C HIS A 195 -13.69 -8.89 -4.45
N LEU A 196 -14.82 -8.41 -4.95
CA LEU A 196 -15.11 -6.98 -5.06
C LEU A 196 -15.63 -6.46 -3.72
N THR A 197 -14.82 -5.69 -3.00
CA THR A 197 -15.19 -5.17 -1.68
C THR A 197 -15.86 -3.80 -1.73
N LYS A 198 -15.57 -3.01 -2.76
CA LYS A 198 -16.12 -1.66 -2.92
C LYS A 198 -16.15 -1.25 -4.37
N VAL A 199 -17.17 -0.48 -4.74
CA VAL A 199 -17.31 0.17 -6.04
C VAL A 199 -17.71 1.62 -5.83
N LYS A 200 -17.05 2.54 -6.53
CA LYS A 200 -17.43 3.95 -6.60
C LYS A 200 -17.55 4.35 -8.07
N ILE A 201 -18.71 4.89 -8.43
CA ILE A 201 -19.01 5.44 -9.74
C ILE A 201 -19.55 6.85 -9.50
N SER A 202 -18.80 7.86 -9.92
CA SER A 202 -19.20 9.25 -9.98
C SER A 202 -18.40 9.97 -11.06
N ASP A 203 -18.83 11.16 -11.45
CA ASP A 203 -18.20 11.94 -12.54
C ASP A 203 -16.71 12.20 -12.30
N ASP A 204 -16.34 12.47 -11.04
CA ASP A 204 -14.95 12.75 -10.65
C ASP A 204 -14.16 11.52 -10.19
N HIS A 205 -14.83 10.42 -9.83
CA HIS A 205 -14.20 9.27 -9.17
C HIS A 205 -14.83 7.94 -9.59
N CYS A 206 -14.08 7.17 -10.36
CA CYS A 206 -14.46 5.85 -10.83
C CYS A 206 -13.42 4.82 -10.36
N TYR A 207 -13.74 4.01 -9.36
CA TYR A 207 -12.81 2.97 -8.86
C TYR A 207 -13.50 1.73 -8.32
N VAL A 208 -12.72 0.65 -8.23
CA VAL A 208 -13.09 -0.61 -7.58
C VAL A 208 -12.01 -1.04 -6.59
N GLU A 209 -12.41 -1.67 -5.49
CA GLU A 209 -11.50 -2.29 -4.52
C GLU A 209 -11.66 -3.81 -4.54
N LEU A 210 -10.53 -4.52 -4.58
CA LEU A 210 -10.46 -5.98 -4.69
C LEU A 210 -9.64 -6.58 -3.54
N GLU A 211 -10.05 -7.74 -3.03
CA GLU A 211 -9.37 -8.51 -1.98
C GLU A 211 -9.49 -10.03 -2.23
N PRO A 212 -8.47 -10.87 -1.95
CA PRO A 212 -7.16 -10.51 -1.41
C PRO A 212 -6.19 -9.98 -2.45
N ARG A 213 -5.30 -9.09 -2.01
CA ARG A 213 -4.08 -8.75 -2.75
C ARG A 213 -3.15 -9.96 -2.78
N GLY A 214 -2.75 -10.37 -3.98
CA GLY A 214 -1.76 -11.40 -4.23
C GLY A 214 -0.34 -11.05 -3.77
N THR A 215 0.51 -12.06 -3.66
CA THR A 215 1.96 -11.87 -3.55
C THR A 215 2.55 -11.42 -4.88
N ASP A 216 3.58 -10.55 -4.83
CA ASP A 216 4.30 -10.10 -6.03
C ASP A 216 5.24 -11.19 -6.59
N SER A 217 5.39 -12.31 -5.88
CA SER A 217 6.24 -13.44 -6.26
C SER A 217 5.52 -14.42 -7.17
N ALA A 218 6.17 -14.82 -8.27
CA ALA A 218 5.72 -15.91 -9.11
C ALA A 218 5.85 -17.27 -8.39
N ALA A 219 5.14 -18.28 -8.89
CA ALA A 219 5.32 -19.66 -8.44
C ALA A 219 6.79 -20.07 -8.62
N SER A 220 7.43 -20.47 -7.52
CA SER A 220 8.87 -20.69 -7.46
C SER A 220 9.25 -22.17 -7.40
N SER A 221 8.28 -23.04 -7.15
CA SER A 221 8.47 -24.48 -7.04
C SER A 221 7.44 -25.28 -7.86
N THR A 222 7.76 -26.53 -8.17
CA THR A 222 6.82 -27.47 -8.79
C THR A 222 5.54 -27.64 -7.96
N LYS A 223 5.67 -27.56 -6.62
CA LYS A 223 4.52 -27.61 -5.71
C LYS A 223 3.62 -26.40 -5.88
N ASP A 224 4.18 -25.19 -5.98
CA ASP A 224 3.41 -23.96 -6.19
C ASP A 224 2.67 -23.99 -7.53
N VAL A 225 3.34 -24.45 -8.59
CA VAL A 225 2.72 -24.59 -9.92
C VAL A 225 1.57 -25.59 -9.87
N ARG A 226 1.76 -26.76 -9.24
CA ARG A 226 0.71 -27.76 -9.07
C ARG A 226 -0.49 -27.19 -8.30
N ASN A 227 -0.25 -26.46 -7.21
CA ASN A 227 -1.29 -25.83 -6.41
C ASN A 227 -2.04 -24.76 -7.20
N ALA A 228 -1.32 -23.92 -7.96
CA ALA A 228 -1.92 -22.91 -8.81
C ALA A 228 -2.83 -23.52 -9.87
N VAL A 229 -2.37 -24.56 -10.57
CA VAL A 229 -3.18 -25.28 -11.56
C VAL A 229 -4.43 -25.89 -10.91
N PHE A 230 -4.28 -26.52 -9.74
CA PHE A 230 -5.42 -27.05 -8.99
C PHE A 230 -6.44 -25.96 -8.63
N SER A 231 -5.98 -24.81 -8.12
CA SER A 231 -6.84 -23.67 -7.79
C SER A 231 -7.58 -23.12 -9.00
N ILE A 232 -6.90 -22.97 -10.15
CA ILE A 232 -7.48 -22.51 -11.42
C ILE A 232 -8.56 -23.48 -11.90
N LEU A 233 -8.26 -24.78 -11.96
CA LEU A 233 -9.22 -25.80 -12.43
C LEU A 233 -10.44 -25.89 -11.51
N THR A 234 -10.25 -25.74 -10.20
CA THR A 234 -11.35 -25.70 -9.23
C THR A 234 -12.26 -24.50 -9.46
N ALA A 235 -11.70 -23.32 -9.70
CA ALA A 235 -12.47 -22.12 -10.04
C ALA A 235 -13.22 -22.29 -11.37
N LEU A 236 -12.53 -22.78 -12.41
CA LEU A 236 -13.10 -23.00 -13.75
C LEU A 236 -14.28 -23.97 -13.74
N LYS A 237 -14.21 -25.04 -12.94
CA LYS A 237 -15.31 -26.00 -12.79
C LYS A 237 -16.60 -25.31 -12.35
N VAL A 238 -16.52 -24.36 -11.43
CA VAL A 238 -17.68 -23.61 -10.92
C VAL A 238 -18.10 -22.51 -11.90
N LEU A 239 -17.14 -21.79 -12.51
CA LEU A 239 -17.40 -20.75 -13.51
C LEU A 239 -18.15 -21.28 -14.74
N HIS A 240 -17.79 -22.47 -15.20
CA HIS A 240 -18.36 -23.10 -16.40
C HIS A 240 -19.67 -23.86 -16.12
N ALA A 241 -20.09 -23.97 -14.85
CA ALA A 241 -21.40 -24.53 -14.52
C ALA A 241 -22.51 -23.72 -15.22
N PRO A 242 -23.63 -24.36 -15.62
CA PRO A 242 -24.74 -23.67 -16.27
C PRO A 242 -25.22 -22.43 -15.49
N GLU A 243 -25.72 -21.45 -16.22
CA GLU A 243 -26.51 -20.29 -15.74
C GLU A 243 -25.89 -19.40 -14.63
N PRO A 244 -25.35 -18.22 -15.00
CA PRO A 244 -24.73 -17.94 -16.28
C PRO A 244 -23.42 -18.73 -16.40
N GLN A 245 -23.11 -19.21 -17.61
CA GLN A 245 -21.79 -19.75 -17.90
C GLN A 245 -20.82 -18.58 -18.10
N ILE A 246 -19.74 -18.54 -17.32
CA ILE A 246 -18.78 -17.42 -17.32
C ILE A 246 -17.44 -17.90 -17.83
N PHE A 247 -16.88 -17.18 -18.81
CA PHE A 247 -15.54 -17.44 -19.35
C PHE A 247 -14.58 -16.31 -18.98
N HIS A 248 -13.47 -16.63 -18.31
CA HIS A 248 -12.47 -15.63 -17.90
C HIS A 248 -11.73 -14.99 -19.09
N ARG A 249 -11.45 -15.77 -20.15
CA ARG A 249 -10.80 -15.33 -21.41
C ARG A 249 -9.37 -14.73 -21.31
N ASP A 250 -8.76 -14.69 -20.14
CA ASP A 250 -7.42 -14.13 -19.92
C ASP A 250 -6.68 -14.87 -18.80
N ILE A 251 -6.74 -16.21 -18.81
CA ILE A 251 -6.02 -17.04 -17.83
C ILE A 251 -4.57 -17.17 -18.29
N ARG A 252 -3.67 -16.51 -17.56
CA ARG A 252 -2.23 -16.49 -17.79
C ARG A 252 -1.51 -16.20 -16.49
N TRP A 253 -0.24 -16.59 -16.38
CA TRP A 253 0.56 -16.43 -15.15
C TRP A 253 0.51 -15.04 -14.52
N PRO A 254 0.56 -13.92 -15.29
CA PRO A 254 0.42 -12.58 -14.70
C PRO A 254 -0.91 -12.30 -13.98
N ASN A 255 -1.96 -13.08 -14.25
CA ASN A 255 -3.27 -12.95 -13.62
C ASN A 255 -3.51 -14.03 -12.54
N VAL A 256 -2.50 -14.86 -12.24
CA VAL A 256 -2.55 -15.87 -11.18
C VAL A 256 -1.75 -15.36 -9.99
N MET A 257 -2.41 -15.26 -8.84
CA MET A 257 -1.83 -14.68 -7.64
C MET A 257 -1.60 -15.74 -6.57
N GLY A 258 -0.43 -15.72 -5.93
CA GLY A 258 -0.21 -16.45 -4.70
C GLY A 258 -0.97 -15.81 -3.55
N ARG A 259 -1.72 -16.60 -2.78
CA ARG A 259 -2.31 -16.12 -1.53
C ARG A 259 -1.18 -16.00 -0.51
N ARG A 260 -1.10 -14.87 0.19
CA ARG A 260 -0.25 -14.79 1.39
C ARG A 260 -0.80 -15.81 2.40
N ASN A 261 0.07 -16.67 2.93
CA ASN A 261 -0.29 -17.55 4.04
C ASN A 261 -0.85 -16.66 5.16
N ASN A 262 -2.16 -16.72 5.41
CA ASN A 262 -2.65 -16.62 6.77
C ASN A 262 -2.30 -17.98 7.38
N PRO A 263 -1.54 -18.06 8.48
CA PRO A 263 -1.67 -19.25 9.30
C PRO A 263 -3.11 -19.30 9.79
N ASP A 264 -3.72 -20.47 9.65
CA ASP A 264 -4.99 -20.82 10.29
C ASP A 264 -4.94 -20.57 11.81
#